data_AF-A0A1T4NFE1-F1
#
_entry.id   AF-A0A1T4NFE1-F1
#
_cell.length_a   1.000
_cell.length_b   1.000
_cell.length_c   1.000
_cell.angle_alpha   90.00
_cell.angle_beta   90.00
_cell.angle_gamma   90.00
#
_symmetry.space_group_name_H-M   'P 1'
#
loop_
_entity.id
_entity.type
_entity.pdbx_description
1 polymer ?
#
loop_
_entity_poly.entity_id
_entity_poly.type
_entity_poly.pdbx_seq_one_letter_code
_entity_poly.pdbx_strand_id
1 'polypeptide(L)'
;MNYYDYSRGLNAPYSIQVLRTRKHIIWVFAQPVSLAFFGCFLVAFVLLFRLLKELFVNNGQMLGAKIALEMASSYYLANQYVKTEIDGKNCFQYLKDMLKFVIDFVLDKREMYRFERVKQVKEFSFKR
;
A
#
# COMPACT_ATOMS: atom_id res chain seq x y z
N MET A 1 -30.79 -9.60 13.58
CA MET A 1 -30.11 -8.32 13.29
C MET A 1 -28.64 -8.55 13.58
N ASN A 2 -27.83 -8.77 12.54
CA ASN A 2 -26.42 -9.13 12.70
C ASN A 2 -25.64 -7.85 13.02
N TYR A 3 -25.10 -7.77 14.23
CA TYR A 3 -24.20 -6.68 14.62
C TYR A 3 -22.89 -6.88 13.87
N TYR A 4 -22.65 -6.05 12.87
CA TYR A 4 -21.33 -5.97 12.26
C TYR A 4 -20.36 -5.39 13.29
N ASP A 5 -19.29 -6.13 13.55
CA ASP A 5 -18.24 -5.72 14.48
C ASP A 5 -17.34 -4.67 13.81
N TYR A 6 -17.68 -3.40 14.00
CA TYR A 6 -16.92 -2.25 13.50
C TYR A 6 -15.59 -2.04 14.24
N SER A 7 -15.25 -2.86 15.24
CA SER A 7 -13.96 -2.78 15.96
C SER A 7 -12.80 -3.40 15.17
N ARG A 8 -13.08 -4.32 14.25
CA ARG A 8 -12.14 -4.71 13.20
C ARG A 8 -12.14 -3.57 12.20
N GLY A 9 -11.10 -2.74 12.25
CA GLY A 9 -10.94 -1.54 11.44
C GLY A 9 -11.20 -1.77 9.96
N LEU A 10 -12.47 -1.72 9.57
CA LEU A 10 -12.84 -1.27 8.25
C LEU A 10 -12.27 0.15 8.21
N ASN A 11 -11.42 0.43 7.23
CA ASN A 11 -11.24 1.78 6.72
C ASN A 11 -12.60 2.22 6.14
N ALA A 12 -13.63 2.33 6.99
CA ALA A 12 -14.90 2.86 6.61
C ALA A 12 -14.58 4.28 6.15
N PRO A 13 -14.78 4.61 4.86
CA PRO A 13 -14.41 5.90 4.34
C PRO A 13 -15.21 6.91 5.15
N TYR A 14 -14.53 7.64 6.02
CA TYR A 14 -15.17 8.55 6.98
C TYR A 14 -16.06 9.50 6.21
N SER A 15 -17.36 9.32 6.37
CA SER A 15 -18.44 10.15 5.83
C SER A 15 -18.18 10.63 4.40
N ILE A 16 -18.36 9.76 3.41
CA ILE A 16 -18.62 10.23 2.05
C ILE A 16 -19.90 11.08 2.13
N GLN A 17 -19.75 12.40 2.17
CA GLN A 17 -20.88 13.31 2.08
C GLN A 17 -21.31 13.35 0.62
N VAL A 18 -22.26 12.48 0.29
CA VAL A 18 -22.89 12.41 -1.03
C VAL A 18 -24.12 13.31 -1.01
N LEU A 19 -24.07 14.42 -1.75
CA LEU A 19 -25.28 15.15 -2.11
C LEU A 19 -25.98 14.36 -3.21
N ARG A 20 -27.07 13.68 -2.86
CA ARG A 20 -27.89 12.89 -3.79
C ARG A 20 -29.34 13.37 -3.80
N THR A 21 -29.94 13.37 -4.99
CA THR A 21 -31.38 13.38 -5.18
C THR A 21 -31.90 11.93 -5.18
N ARG A 22 -33.22 11.71 -5.10
CA ARG A 22 -33.84 10.37 -5.14
C ARG A 22 -33.39 9.46 -6.30
N LYS A 23 -32.86 10.00 -7.39
CA LYS A 23 -32.41 9.24 -8.58
C LYS A 23 -30.93 9.40 -8.95
N HIS A 24 -30.26 10.47 -8.53
CA HIS A 24 -28.91 10.80 -9.02
C HIS A 24 -28.00 11.34 -7.93
N ILE A 25 -26.72 11.03 -8.05
CA ILE A 25 -25.65 11.59 -7.22
C ILE A 25 -25.21 12.90 -7.87
N ILE A 26 -25.39 14.02 -7.17
CA ILE A 26 -25.05 15.36 -7.66
C ILE A 26 -23.59 15.64 -7.36
N TRP A 27 -23.14 15.31 -6.15
CA TRP A 27 -21.81 15.63 -5.69
C TRP A 27 -21.34 14.61 -4.66
N VAL A 28 -20.08 14.21 -4.76
CA VAL A 28 -19.40 13.40 -3.75
C VAL A 28 -18.28 14.23 -3.17
N PHE A 29 -18.36 14.58 -1.89
CA PHE A 29 -17.19 15.09 -1.17
C PHE A 29 -16.21 13.93 -1.01
N ALA A 30 -15.27 13.85 -1.95
CA ALA A 30 -14.17 12.92 -1.87
C ALA A 30 -13.20 13.39 -0.79
N GLN A 31 -12.62 12.41 -0.09
CA GLN A 31 -11.62 12.64 0.96
C GLN A 31 -10.46 13.48 0.43
N PRO A 32 -9.88 14.41 1.22
CA PRO A 32 -8.63 15.05 0.83
C PRO A 32 -7.61 13.97 0.48
N VAL A 33 -6.93 14.18 -0.66
CA VAL A 33 -5.94 13.26 -1.19
C VAL A 33 -4.99 12.84 -0.06
N SER A 34 -4.97 11.53 0.24
CA SER A 34 -4.22 11.02 1.38
C SER A 34 -2.73 11.31 1.23
N LEU A 35 -2.00 11.54 2.32
CA LEU A 35 -0.55 11.78 2.25
C LEU A 35 0.19 10.62 1.56
N ALA A 36 -0.31 9.39 1.73
CA ALA A 36 0.18 8.21 1.06
C ALA A 36 0.03 8.29 -0.47
N PHE A 37 -1.08 8.84 -0.97
CA PHE A 37 -1.25 9.10 -2.40
C PHE A 37 -0.15 10.00 -2.94
N PHE A 38 0.12 11.13 -2.27
CA PHE A 38 1.15 12.07 -2.71
C PHE A 38 2.54 11.43 -2.72
N GLY A 39 2.87 10.66 -1.68
CA GLY A 39 4.14 9.93 -1.62
C GLY A 39 4.28 8.93 -2.77
N CYS A 40 3.26 8.09 -3.00
CA CYS A 40 3.25 7.12 -4.08
C CYS A 40 3.26 7.77 -5.47
N PHE A 41 2.55 8.88 -5.65
CA PHE A 41 2.55 9.65 -6.88
C PHE A 41 3.95 10.17 -7.21
N LEU A 42 4.64 10.80 -6.25
CA LEU A 42 5.99 11.32 -6.46
C LEU A 42 6.99 10.21 -6.79
N VAL A 43 6.92 9.08 -6.08
CA VAL A 43 7.78 7.92 -6.34
C VAL A 43 7.50 7.35 -7.73
N ALA A 44 6.23 7.14 -8.08
CA ALA A 44 5.83 6.62 -9.38
C ALA A 44 6.27 7.55 -10.51
N PHE A 45 6.10 8.87 -10.33
CA PHE A 45 6.52 9.89 -11.28
C PHE A 45 8.04 9.83 -11.51
N VAL A 46 8.86 9.87 -10.45
CA VAL A 46 10.32 9.81 -10.60
C VAL A 46 10.79 8.51 -11.27
N LEU A 47 10.17 7.37 -10.93
CA LEU A 47 10.52 6.07 -11.52
C LEU A 47 10.13 6.00 -13.00
N LEU A 48 8.91 6.41 -13.35
CA LEU A 48 8.43 6.43 -14.73
C LEU A 48 9.22 7.43 -15.58
N PHE A 49 9.53 8.62 -15.05
CA PHE A 49 10.38 9.59 -15.73
C PHE A 49 11.75 8.99 -16.08
N ARG A 50 12.36 8.27 -15.12
CA ARG A 50 13.67 7.65 -15.31
C ARG A 50 13.62 6.52 -16.35
N LEU A 51 12.58 5.69 -16.33
CA LEU A 51 12.41 4.58 -17.27
C LEU A 51 12.08 5.05 -18.68
N LEU A 52 11.24 6.08 -18.81
CA LEU A 52 10.75 6.59 -20.09
C LEU A 52 11.61 7.73 -20.64
N LYS A 53 12.68 8.14 -19.94
CA LYS A 53 13.54 9.29 -20.29
C LYS A 53 13.91 9.34 -21.76
N GLU A 54 14.26 8.22 -22.36
CA GLU A 54 14.64 8.13 -23.78
C GLU A 54 13.50 8.52 -24.73
N LEU A 55 12.25 8.18 -24.39
CA LEU A 55 11.07 8.58 -25.15
C LEU A 55 10.78 10.09 -25.05
N PHE A 56 11.14 10.72 -23.93
CA PHE A 56 10.98 12.16 -23.73
C PHE A 56 12.05 12.97 -24.47
N VAL A 57 13.30 12.53 -24.43
CA VAL A 57 14.47 13.26 -24.98
C VAL A 57 14.51 13.23 -26.50
N ASN A 58 14.11 12.12 -27.13
CA ASN A 58 14.37 11.91 -28.57
C ASN A 58 13.42 12.64 -29.52
N ASN A 59 12.33 13.26 -29.04
CA ASN A 59 11.38 13.97 -29.91
C ASN A 59 10.77 15.17 -29.17
N GLY A 60 11.25 16.39 -29.47
CA GLY A 60 10.74 17.62 -28.85
C GLY A 60 9.34 18.03 -29.29
N GLN A 61 8.89 17.52 -30.45
CA GLN A 61 7.50 17.65 -30.88
C GLN A 61 6.64 16.78 -29.95
N MET A 62 5.68 17.40 -29.25
CA MET A 62 4.77 16.79 -28.26
C MET A 62 5.28 16.65 -26.81
N LEU A 63 6.26 17.43 -26.35
CA LEU A 63 6.71 17.44 -24.95
C LEU A 63 5.54 17.55 -23.94
N GLY A 64 4.60 18.47 -24.17
CA GLY A 64 3.44 18.66 -23.30
C GLY A 64 2.52 17.43 -23.20
N ALA A 65 2.28 16.74 -24.32
CA ALA A 65 1.48 15.52 -24.33
C ALA A 65 2.18 14.37 -23.60
N LYS A 66 3.51 14.26 -23.74
CA LYS A 66 4.30 13.26 -23.03
C LYS A 66 4.27 13.49 -21.52
N ILE A 67 4.43 14.74 -21.07
CA ILE A 67 4.37 15.09 -19.63
C ILE A 67 2.96 14.81 -19.08
N ALA A 68 1.92 15.15 -19.84
CA ALA A 68 0.54 14.85 -19.44
C ALA A 68 0.30 13.34 -19.30
N LEU A 69 0.85 12.53 -20.21
CA LEU A 69 0.76 11.06 -20.14
C LEU A 69 1.52 10.50 -18.93
N GLU A 70 2.68 11.06 -18.61
CA GLU A 70 3.44 10.70 -17.41
C GLU A 70 2.67 11.02 -16.12
N MET A 71 2.10 12.21 -16.04
CA MET A 71 1.26 12.61 -14.91
C MET A 71 0.03 11.70 -14.80
N ALA A 72 -0.63 11.40 -15.91
CA ALA A 72 -1.80 10.53 -15.93
C ALA A 72 -1.46 9.09 -15.50
N SER A 73 -0.35 8.54 -15.98
CA SER A 73 0.10 7.18 -15.62
C SER A 73 0.54 7.11 -14.15
N SER A 74 1.27 8.11 -13.66
CA SER A 74 1.67 8.20 -12.25
C SER A 74 0.46 8.37 -11.32
N TYR A 75 -0.51 9.20 -11.73
CA TYR A 75 -1.79 9.38 -11.04
C TYR A 75 -2.60 8.08 -10.99
N TYR A 76 -2.65 7.35 -12.10
CA TYR A 76 -3.33 6.06 -12.17
C TYR A 76 -2.69 5.03 -11.22
N LEU A 77 -1.36 4.91 -11.20
CA LEU A 77 -0.64 4.00 -10.30
C LEU A 77 -0.85 4.36 -8.83
N ALA A 78 -0.72 5.65 -8.48
CA ALA A 78 -0.95 6.11 -7.12
C ALA A 78 -2.40 5.85 -6.66
N ASN A 79 -3.37 6.03 -7.56
CA ASN A 79 -4.77 5.70 -7.28
C ASN A 79 -4.99 4.21 -7.12
N GLN A 80 -4.37 3.37 -7.95
CA GLN A 80 -4.46 1.93 -7.78
C GLN A 80 -3.94 1.53 -6.41
N TYR A 81 -2.76 2.02 -6.02
CA TYR A 81 -2.17 1.75 -4.71
C TYR A 81 -3.12 2.11 -3.55
N VAL A 82 -3.76 3.28 -3.61
CA VAL A 82 -4.69 3.74 -2.55
C VAL A 82 -6.01 2.96 -2.55
N LYS A 83 -6.51 2.57 -3.73
CA LYS A 83 -7.77 1.82 -3.86
C LYS A 83 -7.61 0.34 -3.53
N THR A 84 -6.43 -0.23 -3.75
CA THR A 84 -6.17 -1.64 -3.49
C THR A 84 -5.93 -1.85 -2.00
N GLU A 85 -6.91 -2.41 -1.32
CA GLU A 85 -6.74 -2.99 0.00
C GLU A 85 -6.48 -4.48 -0.17
N ILE A 86 -5.34 -4.96 0.32
CA ILE A 86 -5.02 -6.38 0.32
C ILE A 86 -5.33 -6.90 1.72
N ASP A 87 -6.31 -7.79 1.81
CA ASP A 87 -6.75 -8.37 3.09
C ASP A 87 -7.19 -7.30 4.12
N GLY A 88 -7.84 -6.23 3.64
CA GLY A 88 -8.30 -5.10 4.44
C GLY A 88 -7.18 -4.20 4.97
N LYS A 89 -5.94 -4.39 4.53
CA LYS A 89 -4.78 -3.58 4.91
C LYS A 89 -4.27 -2.75 3.73
N ASN A 90 -3.61 -1.64 4.07
CA ASN A 90 -2.82 -0.88 3.11
C ASN A 90 -1.74 -1.76 2.48
N CYS A 91 -1.51 -1.62 1.18
CA CYS A 91 -0.54 -2.42 0.43
C CYS A 91 0.87 -2.39 1.07
N PHE A 92 1.36 -1.23 1.55
CA PHE A 92 2.66 -1.15 2.22
C PHE A 92 2.71 -1.91 3.56
N GLN A 93 1.61 -1.88 4.31
CA GLN A 93 1.52 -2.60 5.58
C GLN A 93 1.47 -4.11 5.35
N TYR A 94 0.71 -4.54 4.34
CA TYR A 94 0.71 -5.93 3.90
C TYR A 94 2.11 -6.40 3.48
N LEU A 95 2.83 -5.59 2.69
CA LEU A 95 4.19 -5.93 2.24
C LEU A 95 5.16 -6.04 3.42
N LYS A 96 5.07 -5.14 4.40
CA LYS A 96 5.87 -5.19 5.63
C LYS A 96 5.59 -6.46 6.44
N ASP A 97 4.32 -6.81 6.60
CA ASP A 97 3.91 -8.04 7.30
C ASP A 97 4.43 -9.29 6.57
N MET A 98 4.36 -9.29 5.23
CA MET A 98 4.90 -10.37 4.40
C MET A 98 6.43 -10.51 4.57
N LEU A 99 7.17 -9.41 4.54
CA LEU A 99 8.63 -9.43 4.75
C LEU A 99 8.98 -9.93 6.15
N LYS A 100 8.24 -9.47 7.18
CA LYS A 100 8.43 -9.96 8.54
C LYS A 100 8.14 -11.45 8.64
N PHE A 101 7.08 -11.93 7.99
CA PHE A 101 6.78 -13.36 7.92
C PHE A 101 7.94 -14.15 7.27
N VAL A 102 8.50 -13.69 6.16
CA VAL A 102 9.64 -14.35 5.51
C VAL A 102 10.85 -14.40 6.46
N ILE A 103 11.16 -13.31 7.14
CA ILE A 103 12.28 -13.27 8.10
C ILE A 103 12.03 -14.22 9.27
N ASP A 104 10.86 -14.10 9.89
CA ASP A 104 10.53 -14.79 11.13
C ASP A 104 10.22 -16.28 10.92
N PHE A 105 9.79 -16.71 9.73
CA PHE A 105 9.35 -18.09 9.44
C PHE A 105 10.20 -18.84 8.42
N VAL A 106 10.70 -18.16 7.37
CA VAL A 106 11.48 -18.80 6.31
C VAL A 106 12.97 -18.76 6.62
N LEU A 107 13.48 -17.61 7.05
CA LEU A 107 14.93 -17.43 7.29
C LEU A 107 15.36 -17.91 8.68
N ASP A 108 14.55 -17.66 9.71
CA ASP A 108 14.85 -18.16 11.04
C ASP A 108 14.58 -19.67 11.15
N LYS A 109 15.61 -20.44 11.50
CA LYS A 109 15.56 -21.90 11.67
C LYS A 109 15.51 -22.34 13.13
N ARG A 110 15.46 -21.42 14.10
CA ARG A 110 15.38 -21.76 15.53
C ARG A 110 14.06 -22.45 15.85
N GLU A 111 14.07 -23.42 16.75
CA GLU A 111 12.84 -24.09 17.18
C GLU A 111 11.88 -23.11 17.88
N MET A 112 10.59 -23.22 17.55
CA MET A 112 9.53 -22.48 18.24
C MET A 112 9.06 -23.28 19.45
N TYR A 113 9.18 -22.71 20.64
CA TYR A 113 8.61 -23.25 21.86
C TYR A 113 7.66 -22.21 22.47
N ARG A 114 6.39 -22.59 22.65
CA ARG A 114 5.36 -21.76 23.32
C ARG A 114 5.30 -20.31 22.78
N PHE A 115 5.31 -20.17 21.45
CA PHE A 115 5.26 -18.90 20.68
C PHE A 115 6.54 -18.06 20.62
N GLU A 116 7.63 -18.48 21.27
CA GLU A 116 8.93 -17.82 21.18
C GLU A 116 9.97 -18.72 20.49
N ARG A 117 10.85 -18.12 19.69
CA ARG A 117 11.99 -18.83 19.12
C ARG A 117 13.12 -18.86 20.13
N VAL A 118 13.36 -20.04 20.71
CA VAL A 118 14.34 -20.24 21.78
C VAL A 118 15.71 -20.58 21.16
N LYS A 119 16.78 -19.99 21.68
CA LYS A 119 18.15 -20.41 21.31
C LYS A 119 18.38 -21.79 21.93
N GLN A 120 18.69 -22.80 21.10
CA GLN A 120 19.08 -24.12 21.59
C GLN A 120 20.28 -23.97 22.55
N VAL A 121 20.08 -24.29 23.83
CA VAL A 121 21.14 -24.30 24.83
C VAL A 121 21.92 -25.60 24.64
N LYS A 122 23.17 -25.50 24.16
CA LYS A 122 24.02 -26.67 23.87
C LYS A 122 24.74 -27.25 25.09
N GLU A 123 24.78 -26.55 26.22
CA GLU A 123 25.53 -26.98 27.39
C GLU A 123 24.60 -27.19 28.60
N PHE A 124 24.16 -28.43 28.78
CA PHE A 124 23.70 -28.90 30.08
C PHE A 124 24.90 -29.49 30.83
N SER A 125 25.59 -28.68 31.63
CA SER A 125 26.56 -29.19 32.60
C SER A 125 25.82 -29.49 33.91
N PHE A 126 25.64 -30.76 34.24
CA PHE A 126 25.27 -31.15 35.60
C PHE A 126 26.52 -31.01 36.47
N LYS A 127 26.61 -29.94 37.28
CA LYS A 127 27.51 -29.95 38.43
C LYS A 127 26.94 -30.97 39.42
N ARG A 128 27.68 -32.06 39.63
CA ARG A 128 27.50 -32.98 40.75
C ARG A 128 27.89 -32.32 42.06
#